data_AF-A0A6P1AJS3-F1
#
_entry.id   AF-A0A6P1AJS3-F1
#
_cell.length_a   1.000
_cell.length_b   1.000
_cell.length_c   1.000
_cell.angle_alpha   90.00
_cell.angle_beta   90.00
_cell.angle_gamma   90.00
#
_symmetry.space_group_name_H-M   'P 1'
#
loop_
_entity.id
_entity.type
_entity.pdbx_description
1 polymer ?
#
loop_
_entity_poly.entity_id
_entity_poly.type
_entity_poly.pdbx_seq_one_letter_code
_entity_poly.pdbx_strand_id
1 'polypeptide(L)'
;MFLENDHSTTNYHSWICPDLRIYWRLGRIPNSGEVVLRAIASLEQFTFSETEGYALQHFSGQYTLNQIQVAVQRKFPDTNSNFTLELLEKLIKLGVLTLDDQKPPSSKYQLKSTVEWIANPDGYWILRNQEDFTFMQVSDREKNVISRLQQGSIQAIAEEFCIDRDQLKLLLQMLAATGMLVGTQPAKPPRNKFNPLQLLFFKVKLFNPDNFLSQNIDKLRWLWSKSFTLIFVTFLAISTVFAIHYRPEITFEIVKLIQTYGTSSFFFAFVLLMALVITLHEFGHAFTLKHFGGIVPEMGLLFMMLVPAAYTNTTDSYSLSRHKRILVIGAGIIVQIALAAIAFWCWFYSSKGSWLHIGSLVLMTAALFTVALNLNPLAKFDGYYLAVAVTGINNLRRRAFGFYSNLLQGKPLKETNQNKLILAIYAPFSLAYIWMVFGFLFWRISDWTLVNIPYTALVILAIWLIYYFFPRR
;
A
#
# COMPACT_ATOMS: atom_id res chain seq x y z
N MET A 1 -55.13 -1.67 5.44
CA MET A 1 -56.17 -0.91 6.16
C MET A 1 -55.51 -0.18 7.31
N PHE A 2 -54.85 0.93 7.00
CA PHE A 2 -54.42 1.96 7.96
C PHE A 2 -54.28 3.24 7.12
N LEU A 3 -55.43 3.86 6.86
CA LEU A 3 -55.58 5.27 6.50
C LEU A 3 -56.63 5.84 7.48
N GLU A 4 -56.49 7.13 7.74
CA GLU A 4 -57.34 8.00 8.57
C GLU A 4 -57.01 8.05 10.08
N ASN A 5 -56.05 8.92 10.40
CA ASN A 5 -56.37 10.06 11.25
C ASN A 5 -55.47 11.25 10.87
N ASP A 6 -56.15 12.33 10.51
CA ASP A 6 -55.63 13.63 10.11
C ASP A 6 -54.88 14.29 11.29
N HIS A 7 -53.60 14.60 11.12
CA HIS A 7 -52.90 15.79 11.66
C HIS A 7 -51.40 15.73 11.30
N SER A 8 -50.92 16.78 10.62
CA SER A 8 -49.52 17.22 10.40
C SER A 8 -48.77 16.73 9.13
N THR A 9 -49.17 17.26 7.98
CA THR A 9 -48.41 17.35 6.71
C THR A 9 -47.12 18.20 6.79
N THR A 10 -46.52 18.38 7.96
CA THR A 10 -45.51 19.44 8.21
C THR A 10 -44.07 19.00 8.44
N ASN A 11 -43.70 17.71 8.37
CA ASN A 11 -42.33 17.27 8.71
C ASN A 11 -41.48 16.64 7.59
N TYR A 12 -42.01 16.38 6.39
CA TYR A 12 -41.19 15.81 5.31
C TYR A 12 -40.26 16.83 4.63
N HIS A 13 -40.59 18.12 4.69
CA HIS A 13 -39.82 19.18 4.04
C HIS A 13 -38.41 19.40 4.65
N SER A 14 -38.19 18.96 5.89
CA SER A 14 -36.90 19.08 6.59
C SER A 14 -36.00 17.84 6.41
N TRP A 15 -36.48 16.80 5.72
CA TRP A 15 -35.73 15.56 5.56
C TRP A 15 -34.54 15.75 4.60
N ILE A 16 -33.37 15.27 5.02
CA ILE A 16 -32.14 15.30 4.22
C ILE A 16 -32.20 14.17 3.20
N CYS A 17 -32.05 14.49 1.91
CA CYS A 17 -32.09 13.50 0.86
C CYS A 17 -30.84 12.60 0.87
N PRO A 18 -30.96 11.28 0.65
CA PRO A 18 -29.81 10.37 0.56
C PRO A 18 -28.89 10.70 -0.62
N ASP A 19 -27.58 10.40 -0.49
CA ASP A 19 -26.60 10.62 -1.56
C ASP A 19 -26.64 9.48 -2.59
N LEU A 20 -27.25 9.76 -3.75
CA LEU A 20 -27.38 8.78 -4.84
C LEU A 20 -26.05 8.55 -5.59
N ARG A 21 -25.08 9.46 -5.46
CA ARG A 21 -23.81 9.41 -6.23
C ARG A 21 -22.90 8.25 -5.81
N ILE A 22 -23.18 7.64 -4.66
CA ILE A 22 -22.42 6.50 -4.14
C ILE A 22 -22.67 5.26 -5.02
N TYR A 23 -23.90 5.08 -5.51
CA TYR A 23 -24.33 3.89 -6.23
C TYR A 23 -24.73 4.16 -7.69
N TRP A 24 -25.08 5.40 -8.03
CA TRP A 24 -25.65 5.78 -9.31
C TRP A 24 -24.89 6.91 -10.00
N ARG A 25 -24.87 6.89 -11.33
CA ARG A 25 -24.24 7.89 -12.19
C ARG A 25 -25.27 8.50 -13.15
N LEU A 26 -25.39 9.82 -13.12
CA LEU A 26 -26.20 10.59 -14.05
C LEU A 26 -25.46 10.76 -15.39
N GLY A 27 -26.15 10.50 -16.50
CA GLY A 27 -25.71 10.77 -17.86
C GLY A 27 -26.84 11.43 -18.66
N ARG A 28 -26.49 12.21 -19.69
CA ARG A 28 -27.47 12.84 -20.58
C ARG A 28 -27.49 12.10 -21.92
N ILE A 29 -28.67 11.80 -22.45
CA ILE A 29 -28.77 11.24 -23.80
C ILE A 29 -28.66 12.41 -24.80
N PRO A 30 -27.76 12.34 -25.80
CA PRO A 30 -27.71 13.34 -26.86
C PRO A 30 -29.03 13.35 -27.63
N ASN A 31 -29.61 14.53 -27.86
CA ASN A 31 -30.81 14.79 -28.68
C ASN A 31 -32.20 14.43 -28.10
N SER A 32 -32.36 13.98 -26.85
CA SER A 32 -33.70 13.68 -26.29
C SER A 32 -34.12 14.52 -25.08
N GLY A 33 -33.27 15.41 -24.55
CA GLY A 33 -33.57 16.18 -23.32
C GLY A 33 -33.64 15.34 -22.04
N GLU A 34 -33.70 14.02 -22.16
CA GLU A 34 -33.80 13.06 -21.05
C GLU A 34 -32.45 12.79 -20.36
N VAL A 35 -32.55 12.45 -19.08
CA VAL A 35 -31.42 12.13 -18.21
C VAL A 35 -31.51 10.66 -17.81
N VAL A 36 -30.39 9.94 -17.89
CA VAL A 36 -30.29 8.53 -17.53
C VAL A 36 -29.55 8.39 -16.22
N LEU A 37 -30.15 7.66 -15.29
CA LEU A 37 -29.49 7.20 -14.08
C LEU A 37 -28.99 5.77 -14.32
N ARG A 38 -27.67 5.56 -14.25
CA ARG A 38 -27.04 4.24 -14.44
C ARG A 38 -26.43 3.75 -13.15
N ALA A 39 -26.64 2.48 -12.81
CA ALA A 39 -25.97 1.87 -11.67
C ALA A 39 -24.45 1.77 -11.93
N ILE A 40 -23.63 1.98 -10.89
CA ILE A 40 -22.18 1.87 -10.98
C ILE A 40 -21.73 0.40 -11.00
N ALA A 41 -22.47 -0.47 -10.31
CA ALA A 41 -22.13 -1.89 -10.12
C ALA A 41 -22.96 -2.87 -10.98
N SER A 42 -24.15 -2.46 -11.45
CA SER A 42 -25.06 -3.28 -12.28
C SER A 42 -25.32 -2.63 -13.65
N LEU A 43 -25.92 -3.38 -14.57
CA LEU A 43 -26.30 -2.90 -15.92
C LEU A 43 -27.65 -2.14 -15.93
N GLU A 44 -28.24 -1.87 -14.77
CA GLU A 44 -29.55 -1.22 -14.66
C GLU A 44 -29.49 0.26 -15.04
N GLN A 45 -30.47 0.70 -15.83
CA GLN A 45 -30.60 2.07 -16.30
C GLN A 45 -32.06 2.53 -16.21
N PHE A 46 -32.26 3.73 -15.69
CA PHE A 46 -33.58 4.37 -15.60
C PHE A 46 -33.56 5.72 -16.31
N THR A 47 -34.58 6.01 -17.10
CA THR A 47 -34.75 7.29 -17.80
C THR A 47 -35.64 8.21 -17.00
N PHE A 48 -35.22 9.47 -16.89
CA PHE A 48 -35.90 10.54 -16.17
C PHE A 48 -36.05 11.76 -17.09
N SER A 49 -37.08 12.56 -16.84
CA SER A 49 -37.27 13.82 -17.57
C SER A 49 -36.16 14.84 -17.25
N GLU A 50 -36.09 15.93 -18.02
CA GLU A 50 -35.10 17.00 -17.77
C GLU A 50 -35.27 17.65 -16.38
N THR A 51 -36.52 17.79 -15.92
CA THR A 51 -36.84 18.36 -14.60
C THR A 51 -36.45 17.42 -13.47
N GLU A 52 -36.74 16.13 -13.61
CA GLU A 52 -36.34 15.08 -12.66
C GLU A 52 -34.81 14.92 -12.62
N GLY A 53 -34.16 14.94 -13.78
CA GLY A 53 -32.71 14.89 -13.90
C GLY A 53 -32.00 16.06 -13.23
N TYR A 54 -32.59 17.27 -13.28
CA TYR A 54 -32.07 18.42 -12.55
C TYR A 54 -32.23 18.26 -11.03
N ALA A 55 -33.37 17.77 -10.55
CA ALA A 55 -33.57 17.48 -9.14
C ALA A 55 -32.57 16.43 -8.64
N LEU A 56 -32.36 15.34 -9.39
CA LEU A 56 -31.42 14.25 -9.06
C LEU A 56 -29.96 14.71 -8.92
N GLN A 57 -29.54 15.79 -9.58
CA GLN A 57 -28.20 16.36 -9.40
C GLN A 57 -27.97 16.87 -7.96
N HIS A 58 -29.05 17.24 -7.27
CA HIS A 58 -29.04 17.77 -5.91
C HIS A 58 -29.26 16.69 -4.83
N PHE A 59 -29.43 15.41 -5.21
CA PHE A 59 -29.46 14.27 -4.28
C PHE A 59 -28.03 13.87 -3.86
N SER A 60 -27.40 14.76 -3.08
CA SER A 60 -25.99 14.70 -2.70
C SER A 60 -25.76 14.37 -1.22
N GLY A 61 -26.80 14.05 -0.44
CA GLY A 61 -26.68 13.89 1.02
C GLY A 61 -26.66 15.21 1.82
N GLN A 62 -26.75 16.37 1.16
CA GLN A 62 -26.51 17.69 1.79
C GLN A 62 -27.70 18.63 1.76
N TYR A 63 -28.67 18.40 0.87
CA TYR A 63 -29.82 19.27 0.68
C TYR A 63 -31.08 18.62 1.25
N THR A 64 -31.97 19.44 1.84
CA THR A 64 -33.29 18.99 2.26
C THR A 64 -34.27 18.96 1.10
N LEU A 65 -35.35 18.17 1.21
CA LEU A 65 -36.40 18.12 0.20
C LEU A 65 -36.93 19.51 -0.18
N ASN A 66 -37.12 20.41 0.81
CA ASN A 66 -37.54 21.78 0.55
C ASN A 66 -36.50 22.60 -0.25
N GLN A 67 -35.21 22.45 0.08
CA GLN A 67 -34.15 23.16 -0.65
C GLN A 67 -34.06 22.71 -2.11
N ILE A 68 -34.25 21.41 -2.36
CA ILE A 68 -34.30 20.87 -3.73
C ILE A 68 -35.56 21.37 -4.45
N GLN A 69 -36.73 21.38 -3.79
CA GLN A 69 -37.98 21.88 -4.36
C GLN A 69 -37.85 23.35 -4.79
N VAL A 70 -37.30 24.20 -3.92
CA VAL A 70 -37.05 25.62 -4.23
C VAL A 70 -36.04 25.78 -5.38
N ALA A 71 -35.00 24.95 -5.43
CA ALA A 71 -34.02 24.98 -6.53
C ALA A 71 -34.65 24.58 -7.87
N VAL A 72 -35.53 23.57 -7.87
CA VAL A 72 -36.26 23.12 -9.07
C VAL A 72 -37.26 24.18 -9.54
N GLN A 73 -38.06 24.76 -8.63
CA GLN A 73 -39.04 25.81 -8.97
C GLN A 73 -38.38 27.08 -9.50
N ARG A 74 -37.17 27.43 -9.04
CA ARG A 74 -36.42 28.57 -9.59
C ARG A 74 -36.01 28.38 -11.05
N LYS A 75 -35.78 27.13 -11.48
CA LYS A 75 -35.34 26.81 -12.83
C LYS A 75 -36.50 26.42 -13.76
N PHE A 76 -37.56 25.84 -13.20
CA PHE A 76 -38.75 25.39 -13.89
C PHE A 76 -40.00 25.89 -13.15
N PRO A 77 -40.53 27.08 -13.52
CA PRO A 77 -41.62 27.73 -12.79
C PRO A 77 -42.95 26.95 -12.78
N ASP A 78 -43.17 26.10 -13.79
CA ASP A 78 -44.42 25.33 -13.98
C ASP A 78 -44.49 24.04 -13.14
N THR A 79 -43.58 23.87 -12.17
CA THR A 79 -43.42 22.61 -11.42
C THR A 79 -44.31 22.57 -10.17
N ASN A 80 -45.05 21.47 -9.99
CA ASN A 80 -45.97 21.27 -8.86
C ASN A 80 -45.26 21.37 -7.49
N SER A 81 -45.97 21.87 -6.47
CA SER A 81 -45.41 22.13 -5.12
C SER A 81 -44.90 20.88 -4.40
N ASN A 82 -45.42 19.69 -4.76
CA ASN A 82 -45.04 18.39 -4.18
C ASN A 82 -44.13 17.55 -5.08
N PHE A 83 -43.59 18.12 -6.16
CA PHE A 83 -42.83 17.39 -7.18
C PHE A 83 -41.65 16.58 -6.62
N THR A 84 -40.88 17.14 -5.68
CA THR A 84 -39.74 16.41 -5.06
C THR A 84 -40.16 15.21 -4.22
N LEU A 85 -41.35 15.25 -3.60
CA LEU A 85 -41.92 14.10 -2.88
C LEU A 85 -42.40 13.03 -3.85
N GLU A 86 -43.09 13.41 -4.93
CA GLU A 86 -43.51 12.49 -5.99
C GLU A 86 -42.30 11.81 -6.66
N LEU A 87 -41.20 12.56 -6.88
CA LEU A 87 -39.96 12.01 -7.40
C LEU A 87 -39.32 11.02 -6.42
N LEU A 88 -39.33 11.32 -5.11
CA LEU A 88 -38.84 10.41 -4.08
C LEU A 88 -39.64 9.10 -4.05
N GLU A 89 -40.97 9.18 -4.09
CA GLU A 89 -41.86 8.00 -4.18
C GLU A 89 -41.62 7.21 -5.46
N LYS A 90 -41.42 7.89 -6.59
CA LYS A 90 -41.07 7.27 -7.88
C LYS A 90 -39.74 6.52 -7.79
N LEU A 91 -38.72 7.07 -7.13
CA LEU A 91 -37.43 6.40 -6.92
C LEU A 91 -37.55 5.18 -6.00
N ILE A 92 -38.42 5.25 -4.98
CA ILE A 92 -38.71 4.10 -4.11
C ILE A 92 -39.41 2.99 -4.89
N LYS A 93 -40.41 3.35 -5.70
CA LYS A 93 -41.16 2.40 -6.54
C LYS A 93 -40.27 1.73 -7.61
N LEU A 94 -39.27 2.45 -8.13
CA LEU A 94 -38.29 1.92 -9.08
C LEU A 94 -37.19 1.07 -8.42
N GLY A 95 -37.19 0.93 -7.09
CA GLY A 95 -36.15 0.20 -6.36
C GLY A 95 -34.78 0.90 -6.34
N VAL A 96 -34.70 2.15 -6.80
CA VAL A 96 -33.48 2.99 -6.77
C VAL A 96 -33.15 3.40 -5.33
N LEU A 97 -34.21 3.64 -4.54
CA LEU A 97 -34.14 3.90 -3.10
C LEU A 97 -34.93 2.79 -2.38
N THR A 98 -34.24 1.93 -1.65
CA THR A 98 -34.91 1.10 -0.64
C THR A 98 -35.11 1.96 0.60
N LEU A 99 -36.36 2.11 1.08
CA LEU A 99 -36.56 2.47 2.48
C LEU A 99 -35.77 1.42 3.27
N ASP A 100 -34.83 1.87 4.11
CA ASP A 100 -34.00 1.02 4.93
C ASP A 100 -34.87 0.35 6.02
N ASP A 101 -35.75 -0.56 5.60
CA ASP A 101 -35.93 -1.83 6.28
C ASP A 101 -34.89 -2.83 5.73
N GLN A 102 -33.64 -2.36 5.58
CA GLN A 102 -32.56 -3.26 5.94
C GLN A 102 -32.83 -3.63 7.38
N LYS A 103 -33.46 -4.80 7.56
CA LYS A 103 -33.33 -5.59 8.77
C LYS A 103 -31.92 -5.30 9.28
N PRO A 104 -31.74 -4.70 10.47
CA PRO A 104 -30.43 -4.69 11.08
C PRO A 104 -29.95 -6.13 10.96
N PRO A 105 -28.69 -6.40 10.53
CA PRO A 105 -28.21 -7.76 10.39
C PRO A 105 -28.72 -8.51 11.61
N SER A 106 -29.62 -9.47 11.35
CA SER A 106 -30.36 -10.17 12.39
C SER A 106 -29.42 -11.24 12.90
N SER A 107 -28.36 -10.75 13.52
CA SER A 107 -27.29 -11.44 14.18
C SER A 107 -26.45 -10.33 14.78
N LYS A 108 -26.24 -10.41 16.10
CA LYS A 108 -25.34 -9.58 16.89
C LYS A 108 -24.11 -9.17 16.06
N TYR A 109 -23.58 -7.95 16.23
CA TYR A 109 -22.34 -7.50 15.58
C TYR A 109 -21.18 -8.41 15.99
N GLN A 110 -21.01 -9.50 15.25
CA GLN A 110 -20.01 -10.52 15.49
C GLN A 110 -18.80 -10.23 14.63
N LEU A 111 -17.63 -10.31 15.27
CA LEU A 111 -16.36 -10.33 14.56
C LEU A 111 -16.23 -11.65 13.80
N LYS A 112 -15.57 -11.63 12.64
CA LYS A 112 -15.22 -12.88 11.95
C LYS A 112 -14.34 -13.74 12.87
N SER A 113 -14.47 -15.06 12.77
CA SER A 113 -13.66 -16.01 13.55
C SER A 113 -12.16 -15.94 13.25
N THR A 114 -11.80 -15.37 12.10
CA THR A 114 -10.43 -15.12 11.63
C THR A 114 -9.80 -13.86 12.21
N VAL A 115 -10.52 -13.11 13.05
CA VAL A 115 -10.04 -11.87 13.64
C VAL A 115 -9.32 -12.14 14.95
N GLU A 116 -8.09 -11.65 15.05
CA GLU A 116 -7.22 -11.83 16.20
C GLU A 116 -6.84 -10.49 16.84
N TRP A 117 -6.75 -10.49 18.18
CA TRP A 117 -6.26 -9.37 18.96
C TRP A 117 -4.76 -9.50 19.21
N ILE A 118 -3.99 -8.51 18.78
CA ILE A 118 -2.55 -8.43 19.04
C ILE A 118 -2.30 -7.26 19.99
N ALA A 119 -1.68 -7.56 21.14
CA ALA A 119 -1.26 -6.55 22.10
C ALA A 119 0.05 -5.89 21.61
N ASN A 120 0.07 -4.55 21.53
CA ASN A 120 1.30 -3.81 21.24
C ASN A 120 1.93 -3.28 22.53
N PRO A 121 3.26 -3.43 22.74
CA PRO A 121 3.98 -2.81 23.85
C PRO A 121 3.76 -1.31 24.03
N ASP A 122 3.39 -0.60 22.97
CA ASP A 122 3.18 0.86 22.98
C ASP A 122 1.81 1.29 23.56
N GLY A 123 1.03 0.37 24.15
CA GLY A 123 -0.22 0.69 24.87
C GLY A 123 -1.48 0.76 24.00
N TYR A 124 -1.48 0.07 22.85
CA TYR A 124 -2.66 -0.06 21.98
C TYR A 124 -2.82 -1.49 21.48
N TRP A 125 -4.00 -1.81 20.97
CA TRP A 125 -4.34 -3.10 20.38
C TRP A 125 -4.42 -3.01 18.87
N ILE A 126 -4.09 -4.11 18.21
CA ILE A 126 -4.22 -4.25 16.77
C ILE A 126 -5.22 -5.38 16.53
N LEU A 127 -6.32 -5.04 15.85
CA LEU A 127 -7.29 -5.99 15.37
C LEU A 127 -6.84 -6.43 13.97
N ARG A 128 -6.47 -7.71 13.83
CA ARG A 128 -5.95 -8.29 12.58
C ARG A 128 -6.96 -9.26 11.99
N ASN A 129 -7.32 -9.09 10.73
CA ASN A 129 -8.10 -10.06 9.96
C ASN A 129 -7.16 -10.85 9.04
N GLN A 130 -7.08 -12.16 9.25
CA GLN A 130 -6.21 -13.04 8.47
C GLN A 130 -6.71 -13.31 7.04
N GLU A 131 -8.03 -13.23 6.81
CA GLU A 131 -8.66 -13.55 5.53
C GLU A 131 -8.52 -12.40 4.52
N ASP A 132 -8.79 -11.17 4.99
CA ASP A 132 -8.78 -9.96 4.17
C ASP A 132 -7.44 -9.20 4.24
N PHE A 133 -6.49 -9.67 5.08
CA PHE A 133 -5.19 -9.05 5.36
C PHE A 133 -5.28 -7.57 5.77
N THR A 134 -6.33 -7.22 6.52
CA THR A 134 -6.57 -5.87 7.05
C THR A 134 -6.18 -5.78 8.52
N PHE A 135 -5.79 -4.57 8.92
CA PHE A 135 -5.41 -4.24 10.28
C PHE A 135 -6.09 -2.94 10.72
N MET A 136 -6.52 -2.90 11.97
CA MET A 136 -7.09 -1.71 12.60
C MET A 136 -6.42 -1.48 13.96
N GLN A 137 -5.92 -0.27 14.18
CA GLN A 137 -5.41 0.14 15.49
C GLN A 137 -6.58 0.56 16.38
N VAL A 138 -6.59 0.06 17.61
CA VAL A 138 -7.71 0.20 18.56
C VAL A 138 -7.14 0.52 19.94
N SER A 139 -7.72 1.49 20.63
CA SER A 139 -7.40 1.83 22.03
C SER A 139 -7.99 0.82 23.02
N ASP A 140 -7.54 0.83 24.28
CA ASP A 140 -8.11 -0.04 25.33
C ASP A 140 -9.62 0.18 25.51
N ARG A 141 -10.07 1.44 25.41
CA ARG A 141 -11.49 1.78 25.53
C ARG A 141 -12.30 1.18 24.37
N GLU A 142 -11.83 1.35 23.13
CA GLU A 142 -12.49 0.81 21.95
C GLU A 142 -12.47 -0.73 21.93
N LYS A 143 -11.40 -1.37 22.43
CA LYS A 143 -11.36 -2.83 22.57
C LYS A 143 -12.48 -3.34 23.47
N ASN A 144 -12.68 -2.70 24.62
CA ASN A 144 -13.73 -3.08 25.56
C ASN A 144 -15.12 -2.94 24.91
N VAL A 145 -15.35 -1.84 24.19
CA VAL A 145 -16.58 -1.61 23.41
C VAL A 145 -16.76 -2.72 22.38
N ILE A 146 -15.74 -3.03 21.59
CA ILE A 146 -15.81 -4.06 20.53
C ILE A 146 -16.05 -5.46 21.11
N SER A 147 -15.43 -5.79 22.24
CA SER A 147 -15.68 -7.06 22.92
C SER A 147 -17.14 -7.18 23.40
N ARG A 148 -17.75 -6.07 23.82
CA ARG A 148 -19.16 -6.01 24.23
C ARG A 148 -20.14 -5.96 23.07
N LEU A 149 -19.73 -5.51 21.88
CA LEU A 149 -20.55 -5.58 20.65
C LEU A 149 -21.00 -7.01 20.32
N GLN A 150 -20.23 -8.03 20.74
CA GLN A 150 -20.59 -9.44 20.54
C GLN A 150 -21.75 -9.92 21.43
N GLN A 151 -21.99 -9.25 22.57
CA GLN A 151 -22.87 -9.73 23.64
C GLN A 151 -24.05 -8.80 23.94
N GLY A 152 -23.95 -7.50 23.65
CA GLY A 152 -24.95 -6.49 24.03
C GLY A 152 -25.64 -5.75 22.86
N SER A 153 -26.73 -5.05 23.17
CA SER A 153 -27.39 -4.12 22.23
C SER A 153 -26.64 -2.78 22.17
N ILE A 154 -26.71 -2.09 21.03
CA ILE A 154 -26.00 -0.81 20.77
C ILE A 154 -26.32 0.24 21.86
N GLN A 155 -27.58 0.30 22.33
CA GLN A 155 -28.01 1.27 23.34
C GLN A 155 -27.38 1.02 24.72
N ALA A 156 -27.35 -0.23 25.18
CA ALA A 156 -26.75 -0.57 26.46
C ALA A 156 -25.23 -0.29 26.50
N ILE A 157 -24.55 -0.51 25.39
CA ILE A 157 -23.10 -0.27 25.26
C ILE A 157 -22.78 1.24 25.25
N ALA A 158 -23.62 2.05 24.59
CA ALA A 158 -23.44 3.51 24.54
C ALA A 158 -23.56 4.13 25.95
N GLU A 159 -24.52 3.64 26.74
CA GLU A 159 -24.73 4.07 28.13
C GLU A 159 -23.62 3.57 29.07
N GLU A 160 -23.22 2.29 28.98
CA GLU A 160 -22.17 1.68 29.83
C GLU A 160 -20.80 2.36 29.68
N PHE A 161 -20.43 2.73 28.46
CA PHE A 161 -19.12 3.34 28.18
C PHE A 161 -19.16 4.87 28.02
N CYS A 162 -20.32 5.51 28.21
CA CYS A 162 -20.53 6.95 27.99
C CYS A 162 -19.96 7.44 26.64
N ILE A 163 -20.32 6.75 25.55
CA ILE A 163 -19.86 7.07 24.18
C ILE A 163 -21.02 7.65 23.38
N ASP A 164 -20.75 8.71 22.63
CA ASP A 164 -21.73 9.32 21.75
C ASP A 164 -22.14 8.35 20.61
N ARG A 165 -23.42 8.36 20.22
CA ARG A 165 -23.95 7.43 19.21
C ARG A 165 -23.22 7.57 17.87
N ASP A 166 -22.81 8.79 17.52
CA ASP A 166 -22.08 9.04 16.29
C ASP A 166 -20.67 8.44 16.31
N GLN A 167 -19.98 8.46 17.47
CA GLN A 167 -18.68 7.81 17.63
C GLN A 167 -18.80 6.28 17.52
N LEU A 168 -19.86 5.69 18.10
CA LEU A 168 -20.11 4.26 18.00
C LEU A 168 -20.45 3.84 16.55
N LYS A 169 -21.24 4.65 15.85
CA LYS A 169 -21.56 4.45 14.43
C LYS A 169 -20.31 4.55 13.56
N LEU A 170 -19.43 5.52 13.82
CA LEU A 170 -18.15 5.66 13.12
C LEU A 170 -17.25 4.43 13.35
N LEU A 171 -17.16 3.94 14.59
CA LEU A 171 -16.39 2.74 14.92
C LEU A 171 -16.92 1.50 14.17
N LEU A 172 -18.25 1.32 14.13
CA LEU A 172 -18.90 0.26 13.36
C LEU A 172 -18.64 0.38 11.85
N GLN A 173 -18.69 1.60 11.31
CA GLN A 173 -18.35 1.86 9.91
C GLN A 173 -16.88 1.52 9.60
N MET A 174 -15.96 1.86 10.51
CA MET A 174 -14.55 1.50 10.36
C MET A 174 -14.34 -0.02 10.40
N LEU A 175 -15.00 -0.74 11.30
CA LEU A 175 -14.97 -2.21 11.37
C LEU A 175 -15.57 -2.86 10.11
N ALA A 176 -16.67 -2.32 9.60
CA ALA A 176 -17.30 -2.78 8.37
C ALA A 176 -16.37 -2.53 7.16
N ALA A 177 -15.83 -1.32 7.03
CA ALA A 177 -14.94 -0.91 5.94
C ALA A 177 -13.61 -1.67 5.92
N THR A 178 -13.15 -2.15 7.07
CA THR A 178 -11.94 -2.99 7.21
C THR A 178 -12.25 -4.48 7.09
N GLY A 179 -13.51 -4.88 6.88
CA GLY A 179 -13.90 -6.29 6.72
C GLY A 179 -13.84 -7.11 8.00
N MET A 180 -13.88 -6.48 9.18
CA MET A 180 -13.73 -7.16 10.48
C MET A 180 -15.02 -7.84 10.96
N LEU A 181 -16.17 -7.40 10.45
CA LEU A 181 -17.50 -7.91 10.81
C LEU A 181 -17.91 -9.05 9.88
N VAL A 182 -18.68 -10.00 10.42
CA VAL A 182 -19.30 -11.06 9.61
C VAL A 182 -20.19 -10.42 8.53
N GLY A 183 -20.02 -10.85 7.28
CA GLY A 183 -20.78 -10.34 6.14
C GLY A 183 -20.22 -9.07 5.49
N THR A 184 -19.13 -8.50 5.99
CA THR A 184 -18.47 -7.34 5.36
C THR A 184 -17.19 -7.73 4.63
N GLN A 185 -16.91 -7.02 3.53
CA GLN A 185 -15.65 -7.11 2.78
C GLN A 185 -14.98 -5.73 2.77
N PRO A 186 -13.63 -5.67 2.79
CA PRO A 186 -12.94 -4.41 2.72
C PRO A 186 -13.22 -3.69 1.40
N ALA A 187 -13.38 -2.38 1.46
CA ALA A 187 -13.57 -1.57 0.26
C ALA A 187 -12.35 -1.70 -0.66
N LYS A 188 -12.56 -2.19 -1.89
CA LYS A 188 -11.48 -2.25 -2.90
C LYS A 188 -11.03 -0.82 -3.24
N PRO A 189 -9.72 -0.54 -3.29
CA PRO A 189 -9.24 0.79 -3.63
C PRO A 189 -9.76 1.20 -5.02
N PRO A 190 -10.15 2.46 -5.21
CA PRO A 190 -10.67 2.93 -6.49
C PRO A 190 -9.62 2.70 -7.59
N ARG A 191 -10.06 2.19 -8.75
CA ARG A 191 -9.18 2.07 -9.93
C ARG A 191 -8.75 3.46 -10.35
N ASN A 192 -7.49 3.81 -10.09
CA ASN A 192 -6.92 5.06 -10.55
C ASN A 192 -7.00 5.15 -12.07
N LYS A 193 -7.26 6.36 -12.59
CA LYS A 193 -7.17 6.64 -14.03
C LYS A 193 -5.79 6.23 -14.55
N PHE A 194 -5.75 5.64 -15.74
CA PHE A 194 -4.50 5.20 -16.37
C PHE A 194 -3.53 6.37 -16.49
N ASN A 195 -2.36 6.24 -15.86
CA ASN A 195 -1.27 7.20 -15.97
C ASN A 195 -0.10 6.48 -16.64
N PRO A 196 0.51 7.00 -17.73
CA PRO A 196 1.63 6.35 -18.40
C PRO A 196 2.81 6.06 -17.46
N LEU A 197 2.98 6.81 -16.37
CA LEU A 197 3.97 6.51 -15.34
C LEU A 197 3.70 5.20 -14.58
N GLN A 198 2.48 4.68 -14.57
CA GLN A 198 2.13 3.38 -13.97
C GLN A 198 2.66 2.20 -14.79
N LEU A 199 2.88 2.35 -16.11
CA LEU A 199 3.56 1.33 -16.93
C LEU A 199 5.01 1.11 -16.49
N LEU A 200 5.64 2.12 -15.89
CA LEU A 200 6.99 2.00 -15.34
C LEU A 200 7.01 1.37 -13.95
N PHE A 201 5.86 1.34 -13.25
CA PHE A 201 5.74 0.87 -11.88
C PHE A 201 4.48 0.01 -11.70
N PHE A 202 4.57 -1.25 -12.08
CA PHE A 202 3.47 -2.22 -11.90
C PHE A 202 3.91 -3.43 -11.08
N LYS A 203 2.94 -4.04 -10.40
CA LYS A 203 3.13 -5.22 -9.54
C LYS A 203 2.41 -6.41 -10.17
N VAL A 204 3.11 -7.53 -10.26
CA VAL A 204 2.58 -8.81 -10.70
C VAL A 204 2.62 -9.74 -9.50
N LYS A 205 1.44 -10.08 -8.97
CA LYS A 205 1.30 -11.11 -7.93
C LYS A 205 1.57 -12.46 -8.58
N LEU A 206 2.53 -13.22 -8.07
CA LEU A 206 2.83 -14.55 -8.61
C LEU A 206 2.07 -15.64 -7.86
N PHE A 207 2.20 -15.69 -6.52
CA PHE A 207 1.58 -16.73 -5.70
C PHE A 207 1.40 -16.27 -4.24
N ASN A 208 0.58 -16.99 -3.49
CA ASN A 208 0.45 -16.87 -2.05
C ASN A 208 1.39 -17.88 -1.36
N PRO A 209 2.50 -17.44 -0.73
CA PRO A 209 3.48 -18.32 -0.11
C PRO A 209 3.08 -18.82 1.30
N ASP A 210 1.99 -18.32 1.88
CA ASP A 210 1.73 -18.42 3.33
C ASP A 210 1.71 -19.87 3.85
N ASN A 211 1.04 -20.76 3.11
CA ASN A 211 0.97 -22.19 3.45
C ASN A 211 2.34 -22.88 3.35
N PHE A 212 3.09 -22.59 2.28
CA PHE A 212 4.43 -23.14 2.08
C PHE A 212 5.39 -22.70 3.19
N LEU A 213 5.35 -21.42 3.57
CA LEU A 213 6.19 -20.89 4.63
C LEU A 213 5.82 -21.50 5.99
N SER A 214 4.52 -21.63 6.28
CA SER A 214 4.03 -22.21 7.54
C SER A 214 4.40 -23.68 7.70
N GLN A 215 4.47 -24.46 6.62
CA GLN A 215 4.93 -25.87 6.66
C GLN A 215 6.43 -26.02 6.89
N ASN A 216 7.23 -25.03 6.49
CA ASN A 216 8.69 -25.10 6.54
C ASN A 216 9.31 -24.31 7.71
N ILE A 217 8.55 -23.42 8.35
CA ILE A 217 9.09 -22.55 9.40
C ILE A 217 9.64 -23.33 10.59
N ASP A 218 8.97 -24.42 10.99
CA ASP A 218 9.37 -25.21 12.16
C ASP A 218 10.74 -25.88 11.96
N LYS A 219 11.06 -26.28 10.72
CA LYS A 219 12.37 -26.83 10.35
C LYS A 219 13.49 -25.78 10.38
N LEU A 220 13.14 -24.50 10.29
CA LEU A 220 14.09 -23.39 10.24
C LEU A 220 14.20 -22.63 11.56
N ARG A 221 13.35 -22.91 12.57
CA ARG A 221 13.33 -22.19 13.86
C ARG A 221 14.69 -22.13 14.56
N TRP A 222 15.56 -23.12 14.34
CA TRP A 222 16.91 -23.16 14.88
C TRP A 222 17.79 -21.97 14.41
N LEU A 223 17.49 -21.37 13.25
CA LEU A 223 18.17 -20.17 12.74
C LEU A 223 17.99 -18.94 13.64
N TRP A 224 16.94 -18.90 14.45
CA TRP A 224 16.71 -17.81 15.41
C TRP A 224 17.14 -18.18 16.84
N SER A 225 17.84 -19.32 17.02
CA SER A 225 18.40 -19.70 18.31
C SER A 225 19.62 -18.84 18.67
N LYS A 226 19.81 -18.56 19.97
CA LYS A 226 20.96 -17.77 20.46
C LYS A 226 22.30 -18.38 20.06
N SER A 227 22.41 -19.71 20.12
CA SER A 227 23.62 -20.44 19.75
C SER A 227 23.94 -20.28 18.27
N PHE A 228 22.94 -20.42 17.38
CA PHE A 228 23.15 -20.19 15.96
C PHE A 228 23.52 -18.74 15.68
N THR A 229 22.84 -17.76 16.29
CA THR A 229 23.17 -16.34 16.11
C THR A 229 24.63 -16.06 16.49
N LEU A 230 25.13 -16.62 17.60
CA LEU A 230 26.52 -16.45 18.00
C LEU A 230 27.48 -17.04 16.95
N ILE A 231 27.28 -18.29 16.54
CA ILE A 231 28.09 -18.95 15.52
C ILE A 231 28.07 -18.16 14.21
N PHE A 232 26.89 -17.71 13.80
CA PHE A 232 26.69 -16.97 12.56
C PHE A 232 27.38 -15.60 12.59
N VAL A 233 27.29 -14.86 13.69
CA VAL A 233 28.00 -13.58 13.85
C VAL A 233 29.51 -13.78 13.84
N THR A 234 30.02 -14.82 14.51
CA THR A 234 31.45 -15.18 14.46
C THR A 234 31.88 -15.55 13.05
N PHE A 235 31.09 -16.34 12.33
CA PHE A 235 31.33 -16.70 10.93
C PHE A 235 31.40 -15.45 10.04
N LEU A 236 30.45 -14.52 10.17
CA LEU A 236 30.46 -13.27 9.41
C LEU A 236 31.68 -12.42 9.76
N ALA A 237 32.04 -12.30 11.04
CA ALA A 237 33.21 -11.53 11.47
C ALA A 237 34.50 -12.09 10.87
N ILE A 238 34.71 -13.41 10.92
CA ILE A 238 35.88 -14.07 10.31
C ILE A 238 35.88 -13.86 8.80
N SER A 239 34.72 -14.04 8.14
CA SER A 239 34.57 -13.81 6.70
C SER A 239 34.95 -12.38 6.31
N THR A 240 34.54 -11.38 7.09
CA THR A 240 34.88 -9.97 6.84
C THR A 240 36.38 -9.70 6.99
N VAL A 241 37.03 -10.22 8.04
CA VAL A 241 38.48 -10.05 8.23
C VAL A 241 39.25 -10.64 7.06
N PHE A 242 38.92 -11.86 6.64
CA PHE A 242 39.55 -12.51 5.50
C PHE A 242 39.26 -11.78 4.19
N ALA A 243 38.01 -11.37 3.93
CA ALA A 243 37.65 -10.63 2.72
C ALA A 243 38.39 -9.29 2.61
N ILE A 244 38.62 -8.59 3.72
CA ILE A 244 39.42 -7.35 3.76
C ILE A 244 40.90 -7.66 3.45
N HIS A 245 41.44 -8.75 3.98
CA HIS A 245 42.81 -9.17 3.72
C HIS A 245 43.02 -9.51 2.23
N TYR A 246 42.12 -10.30 1.64
CA TYR A 246 42.17 -10.76 0.25
C TYR A 246 41.53 -9.79 -0.76
N ARG A 247 41.27 -8.54 -0.35
CA ARG A 247 40.65 -7.55 -1.24
C ARG A 247 41.44 -7.30 -2.54
N PRO A 248 42.79 -7.22 -2.58
CA PRO A 248 43.47 -6.92 -3.84
C PRO A 248 43.32 -8.08 -4.83
N GLU A 249 43.40 -9.34 -4.37
CA GLU A 249 43.22 -10.52 -5.20
C GLU A 249 41.81 -10.58 -5.79
N ILE A 250 40.78 -10.37 -4.96
CA ILE A 250 39.38 -10.34 -5.40
C ILE A 250 39.19 -9.29 -6.50
N THR A 251 39.68 -8.06 -6.28
CA THR A 251 39.52 -6.98 -7.27
C THR A 251 40.24 -7.26 -8.57
N PHE A 252 41.45 -7.81 -8.49
CA PHE A 252 42.24 -8.20 -9.66
C PHE A 252 41.55 -9.30 -10.46
N GLU A 253 41.03 -10.33 -9.79
CA GLU A 253 40.35 -11.44 -10.46
C GLU A 253 39.03 -11.02 -11.11
N ILE A 254 38.26 -10.10 -10.50
CA ILE A 254 37.05 -9.54 -11.12
C ILE A 254 37.40 -8.81 -12.42
N VAL A 255 38.43 -7.95 -12.38
CA VAL A 255 38.87 -7.21 -13.58
C VAL A 255 39.35 -8.17 -14.66
N LYS A 256 40.17 -9.18 -14.28
CA LYS A 256 40.65 -10.21 -15.20
C LYS A 256 39.49 -11.00 -15.81
N LEU A 257 38.47 -11.34 -15.02
CA LEU A 257 37.29 -12.07 -15.48
C LEU A 257 36.52 -11.26 -16.55
N ILE A 258 36.30 -9.97 -16.30
CA ILE A 258 35.62 -9.07 -17.25
C ILE A 258 36.44 -8.95 -18.55
N GLN A 259 37.76 -8.84 -18.46
CA GLN A 259 38.65 -8.78 -19.62
C GLN A 259 38.67 -10.09 -20.42
N THR A 260 38.61 -11.24 -19.75
CA THR A 260 38.70 -12.56 -20.37
C THR A 260 37.41 -12.97 -21.08
N TYR A 261 36.25 -12.78 -20.44
CA TYR A 261 34.95 -13.24 -20.95
C TYR A 261 34.11 -12.13 -21.61
N GLY A 262 34.59 -10.89 -21.53
CA GLY A 262 33.89 -9.71 -22.00
C GLY A 262 32.81 -9.21 -21.02
N THR A 263 32.55 -7.90 -21.10
CA THR A 263 31.60 -7.20 -20.22
C THR A 263 30.18 -7.76 -20.30
N SER A 264 29.71 -8.13 -21.50
CA SER A 264 28.33 -8.63 -21.70
C SER A 264 28.09 -9.96 -21.00
N SER A 265 29.03 -10.91 -21.12
CA SER A 265 28.93 -12.24 -20.49
C SER A 265 28.95 -12.13 -18.96
N PHE A 266 29.86 -11.30 -18.43
CA PHE A 266 29.91 -11.01 -17.00
C PHE A 266 28.61 -10.37 -16.51
N PHE A 267 28.10 -9.37 -17.22
CA PHE A 267 26.87 -8.67 -16.84
C PHE A 267 25.66 -9.61 -16.85
N PHE A 268 25.56 -10.50 -17.85
CA PHE A 268 24.50 -11.50 -17.90
C PHE A 268 24.54 -12.45 -16.69
N ALA A 269 25.71 -13.01 -16.38
CA ALA A 269 25.88 -13.87 -15.20
C ALA A 269 25.61 -13.12 -13.88
N PHE A 270 26.05 -11.85 -13.81
CA PHE A 270 25.81 -10.98 -12.67
C PHE A 270 24.32 -10.72 -12.44
N VAL A 271 23.55 -10.38 -13.48
CA VAL A 271 22.10 -10.17 -13.39
C VAL A 271 21.38 -11.45 -12.96
N LEU A 272 21.77 -12.60 -13.50
CA LEU A 272 21.16 -13.88 -13.13
C LEU A 272 21.38 -14.21 -11.64
N LEU A 273 22.61 -14.07 -11.16
CA LEU A 273 22.93 -14.32 -9.75
C LEU A 273 22.35 -13.24 -8.84
N MET A 274 22.26 -11.99 -9.29
CA MET A 274 21.57 -10.92 -8.57
C MET A 274 20.09 -11.26 -8.39
N ALA A 275 19.41 -11.78 -9.43
CA ALA A 275 18.02 -12.20 -9.32
C ALA A 275 17.84 -13.30 -8.26
N LEU A 276 18.74 -14.29 -8.23
CA LEU A 276 18.77 -15.32 -7.19
C LEU A 276 18.94 -14.71 -5.79
N VAL A 277 19.89 -13.79 -5.63
CA VAL A 277 20.13 -13.10 -4.35
C VAL A 277 18.89 -12.33 -3.89
N ILE A 278 18.22 -11.61 -4.80
CA ILE A 278 17.00 -10.85 -4.49
C ILE A 278 15.87 -11.82 -4.12
N THR A 279 15.71 -12.95 -4.79
CA THR A 279 14.72 -13.97 -4.40
C THR A 279 14.97 -14.48 -2.99
N LEU A 280 16.23 -14.83 -2.65
CA LEU A 280 16.58 -15.32 -1.31
C LEU A 280 16.42 -14.22 -0.24
N HIS A 281 16.71 -12.97 -0.57
CA HIS A 281 16.46 -11.81 0.27
C HIS A 281 14.98 -11.67 0.64
N GLU A 282 14.10 -11.78 -0.34
CA GLU A 282 12.65 -11.75 -0.15
C GLU A 282 12.15 -12.91 0.73
N PHE A 283 12.68 -14.12 0.52
CA PHE A 283 12.42 -15.24 1.42
C PHE A 283 12.93 -14.98 2.85
N GLY A 284 14.05 -14.28 3.03
CA GLY A 284 14.56 -13.87 4.33
C GLY A 284 13.54 -13.06 5.13
N HIS A 285 12.88 -12.08 4.50
CA HIS A 285 11.80 -11.35 5.14
C HIS A 285 10.59 -12.24 5.45
N ALA A 286 10.17 -13.05 4.48
CA ALA A 286 8.98 -13.89 4.60
C ALA A 286 9.11 -14.91 5.75
N PHE A 287 10.24 -15.64 5.81
CA PHE A 287 10.50 -16.61 6.87
C PHE A 287 10.65 -15.94 8.24
N THR A 288 11.30 -14.77 8.32
CA THR A 288 11.43 -14.04 9.59
C THR A 288 10.08 -13.51 10.08
N LEU A 289 9.22 -13.04 9.18
CA LEU A 289 7.86 -12.64 9.53
C LEU A 289 7.05 -13.83 10.02
N LYS A 290 7.14 -14.98 9.34
CA LYS A 290 6.49 -16.22 9.79
C LYS A 290 7.01 -16.73 11.13
N HIS A 291 8.30 -16.63 11.40
CA HIS A 291 8.88 -17.01 12.69
C HIS A 291 8.19 -16.28 13.85
N PHE A 292 7.84 -15.01 13.66
CA PHE A 292 7.16 -14.18 14.66
C PHE A 292 5.62 -14.29 14.65
N GLY A 293 5.03 -15.18 13.84
CA GLY A 293 3.58 -15.37 13.76
C GLY A 293 2.86 -14.38 12.85
N GLY A 294 3.60 -13.71 11.95
CA GLY A 294 3.02 -12.85 10.93
C GLY A 294 2.42 -13.61 9.75
N ILE A 295 1.82 -12.89 8.81
CA ILE A 295 1.18 -13.44 7.61
C ILE A 295 1.80 -12.82 6.36
N VAL A 296 2.03 -13.65 5.34
CA VAL A 296 2.63 -13.24 4.06
C VAL A 296 1.61 -13.49 2.94
N PRO A 297 0.76 -12.50 2.62
CA PRO A 297 -0.36 -12.71 1.70
C PRO A 297 0.06 -12.97 0.24
N GLU A 298 1.16 -12.37 -0.19
CA GLU A 298 1.61 -12.45 -1.57
C GLU A 298 3.12 -12.26 -1.71
N MET A 299 3.69 -12.99 -2.66
CA MET A 299 5.01 -12.76 -3.24
C MET A 299 4.87 -12.62 -4.76
N GLY A 300 5.72 -11.80 -5.36
CA GLY A 300 5.61 -11.51 -6.79
C GLY A 300 6.79 -10.78 -7.38
N LEU A 301 6.55 -10.21 -8.57
CA LEU A 301 7.49 -9.34 -9.26
C LEU A 301 6.97 -7.90 -9.26
N LEU A 302 7.83 -6.99 -8.88
CA LEU A 302 7.66 -5.55 -8.98
C LEU A 302 8.54 -5.08 -10.14
N PHE A 303 7.96 -4.40 -11.11
CA PHE A 303 8.72 -3.75 -12.16
C PHE A 303 8.94 -2.30 -11.76
N MET A 304 10.21 -1.90 -11.63
CA MET A 304 10.61 -0.51 -11.37
C MET A 304 11.40 0.00 -12.57
N MET A 305 10.85 0.95 -13.31
CA MET A 305 11.39 1.40 -14.61
C MET A 305 11.68 0.22 -15.56
N LEU A 306 10.73 -0.72 -15.67
CA LEU A 306 10.85 -1.96 -16.46
C LEU A 306 11.92 -2.95 -16.00
N VAL A 307 12.65 -2.67 -14.92
CA VAL A 307 13.56 -3.64 -14.30
C VAL A 307 12.76 -4.55 -13.36
N PRO A 308 12.74 -5.87 -13.58
CA PRO A 308 12.07 -6.79 -12.67
C PRO A 308 12.83 -6.89 -11.35
N ALA A 309 12.12 -6.77 -10.24
CA ALA A 309 12.58 -7.06 -8.89
C ALA A 309 11.58 -8.00 -8.21
N ALA A 310 12.04 -8.94 -7.39
CA ALA A 310 11.10 -9.68 -6.55
C ALA A 310 10.56 -8.77 -5.44
N TYR A 311 9.36 -9.07 -4.94
CA TYR A 311 8.82 -8.41 -3.75
C TYR A 311 8.03 -9.39 -2.89
N THR A 312 8.05 -9.15 -1.59
CA THR A 312 7.23 -9.84 -0.58
C THR A 312 6.36 -8.84 0.13
N ASN A 313 5.07 -9.15 0.29
CA ASN A 313 4.22 -8.35 1.14
C ASN A 313 4.48 -8.66 2.62
N THR A 314 5.23 -7.77 3.27
CA THR A 314 5.60 -7.85 4.69
C THR A 314 4.82 -6.84 5.54
N THR A 315 3.66 -6.37 5.06
CA THR A 315 2.88 -5.32 5.73
C THR A 315 2.44 -5.75 7.14
N ASP A 316 2.22 -7.04 7.38
CA ASP A 316 1.86 -7.55 8.72
C ASP A 316 3.01 -7.41 9.75
N SER A 317 4.23 -7.08 9.33
CA SER A 317 5.33 -6.75 10.25
C SER A 317 5.05 -5.51 11.11
N TYR A 318 4.12 -4.64 10.70
CA TYR A 318 3.68 -3.49 11.50
C TYR A 318 2.80 -3.90 12.69
N SER A 319 2.22 -5.11 12.67
CA SER A 319 1.50 -5.69 13.80
C SER A 319 2.44 -6.18 14.91
N LEU A 320 3.74 -6.32 14.61
CA LEU A 320 4.74 -6.81 15.54
C LEU A 320 5.36 -5.67 16.38
N SER A 321 5.88 -6.02 17.55
CA SER A 321 6.71 -5.12 18.35
C SER A 321 7.88 -4.56 17.54
N ARG A 322 8.31 -3.33 17.86
CA ARG A 322 9.39 -2.62 17.15
C ARG A 322 10.65 -3.46 16.91
N HIS A 323 11.15 -4.20 17.91
CA HIS A 323 12.34 -5.03 17.77
C HIS A 323 12.16 -6.17 16.75
N LYS A 324 11.03 -6.88 16.83
CA LYS A 324 10.70 -7.93 15.85
C LYS A 324 10.55 -7.36 14.45
N ARG A 325 9.93 -6.19 14.31
CA ARG A 325 9.81 -5.49 13.02
C ARG A 325 11.18 -5.12 12.44
N ILE A 326 12.12 -4.63 13.25
CA ILE A 326 13.50 -4.37 12.84
C ILE A 326 14.17 -5.64 12.31
N LEU A 327 13.99 -6.78 13.00
CA LEU A 327 14.54 -8.07 12.55
C LEU A 327 13.92 -8.53 11.23
N VAL A 328 12.60 -8.37 11.04
CA VAL A 328 11.94 -8.71 9.77
C VAL A 328 12.47 -7.85 8.63
N ILE A 329 12.57 -6.53 8.81
CA ILE A 329 13.10 -5.62 7.78
C ILE A 329 14.59 -5.84 7.54
N GLY A 330 15.36 -6.21 8.57
CA GLY A 330 16.79 -6.49 8.43
C GLY A 330 17.10 -7.86 7.81
N ALA A 331 16.14 -8.80 7.84
CA ALA A 331 16.38 -10.19 7.46
C ALA A 331 16.86 -10.35 6.01
N GLY A 332 16.28 -9.61 5.07
CA GLY A 332 16.70 -9.65 3.67
C GLY A 332 18.16 -9.24 3.50
N ILE A 333 18.59 -8.17 4.17
CA ILE A 333 19.98 -7.70 4.15
C ILE A 333 20.91 -8.74 4.78
N ILE A 334 20.51 -9.35 5.90
CA ILE A 334 21.28 -10.41 6.56
C ILE A 334 21.49 -11.60 5.61
N VAL A 335 20.46 -12.01 4.86
CA VAL A 335 20.59 -13.09 3.85
C VAL A 335 21.59 -12.70 2.76
N GLN A 336 21.55 -11.47 2.25
CA GLN A 336 22.52 -11.02 1.25
C GLN A 336 23.96 -11.05 1.78
N ILE A 337 24.18 -10.59 3.03
CA ILE A 337 25.50 -10.64 3.68
C ILE A 337 25.95 -12.09 3.88
N ALA A 338 25.05 -12.99 4.29
CA ALA A 338 25.33 -14.41 4.43
C ALA A 338 25.77 -15.03 3.09
N LEU A 339 25.06 -14.71 2.00
CA LEU A 339 25.39 -15.19 0.66
C LEU A 339 26.75 -14.66 0.19
N ALA A 340 27.07 -13.39 0.46
CA ALA A 340 28.38 -12.83 0.16
C ALA A 340 29.50 -13.56 0.92
N ALA A 341 29.29 -13.85 2.22
CA ALA A 341 30.25 -14.59 3.04
C ALA A 341 30.43 -16.04 2.57
N ILE A 342 29.35 -16.75 2.25
CA ILE A 342 29.41 -18.11 1.70
C ILE A 342 30.15 -18.10 0.35
N ALA A 343 29.81 -17.16 -0.53
CA ALA A 343 30.46 -17.01 -1.82
C ALA A 343 31.97 -16.72 -1.67
N PHE A 344 32.36 -15.89 -0.71
CA PHE A 344 33.77 -15.66 -0.40
C PHE A 344 34.50 -16.97 -0.06
N TRP A 345 33.97 -17.81 0.83
CA TRP A 345 34.62 -19.08 1.20
C TRP A 345 34.63 -20.10 0.06
N CYS A 346 33.55 -20.18 -0.73
CA CYS A 346 33.52 -21.01 -1.93
C CYS A 346 34.58 -20.57 -2.95
N TRP A 347 34.78 -19.27 -3.14
CA TRP A 347 35.86 -18.74 -3.96
C TRP A 347 37.24 -19.07 -3.37
N PHE A 348 37.43 -18.89 -2.06
CA PHE A 348 38.70 -19.10 -1.36
C PHE A 348 39.20 -20.55 -1.45
N TYR A 349 38.30 -21.53 -1.31
CA TYR A 349 38.67 -22.97 -1.32
C TYR A 349 38.58 -23.62 -2.71
N SER A 350 38.04 -22.94 -3.71
CA SER A 350 37.88 -23.52 -5.05
C SER A 350 39.17 -23.44 -5.87
N SER A 351 39.31 -24.38 -6.81
CA SER A 351 40.41 -24.35 -7.76
C SER A 351 40.27 -23.18 -8.73
N LYS A 352 41.38 -22.45 -8.94
CA LYS A 352 41.42 -21.29 -9.84
C LYS A 352 40.93 -21.68 -11.24
N GLY A 353 40.04 -20.86 -11.81
CA GLY A 353 39.45 -21.09 -13.13
C GLY A 353 38.31 -22.12 -13.18
N SER A 354 37.94 -22.77 -12.06
CA SER A 354 36.76 -23.62 -12.02
C SER A 354 35.45 -22.80 -12.10
N TRP A 355 34.36 -23.46 -12.49
CA TRP A 355 33.04 -22.82 -12.52
C TRP A 355 32.59 -22.36 -11.13
N LEU A 356 32.93 -23.10 -10.07
CA LEU A 356 32.67 -22.72 -8.68
C LEU A 356 33.42 -21.44 -8.31
N HIS A 357 34.69 -21.34 -8.70
CA HIS A 357 35.52 -20.18 -8.42
C HIS A 357 34.97 -18.91 -9.09
N ILE A 358 34.69 -18.99 -10.40
CA ILE A 358 34.12 -17.88 -11.17
C ILE A 358 32.72 -17.52 -10.66
N GLY A 359 31.84 -18.51 -10.51
CA GLY A 359 30.47 -18.31 -10.06
C GLY A 359 30.38 -17.70 -8.67
N SER A 360 31.27 -18.12 -7.75
CA SER A 360 31.34 -17.56 -6.40
C SER A 360 31.79 -16.11 -6.40
N LEU A 361 32.76 -15.75 -7.25
CA LEU A 361 33.22 -14.36 -7.39
C LEU A 361 32.10 -13.44 -7.91
N VAL A 362 31.35 -13.88 -8.92
CA VAL A 362 30.20 -13.13 -9.45
C VAL A 362 29.06 -13.06 -8.43
N LEU A 363 28.76 -14.16 -7.73
CA LEU A 363 27.73 -14.21 -6.68
C LEU A 363 28.07 -13.26 -5.53
N MET A 364 29.33 -13.27 -5.07
CA MET A 364 29.83 -12.35 -4.05
C MET A 364 29.65 -10.90 -4.50
N THR A 365 30.01 -10.59 -5.75
CA THR A 365 29.85 -9.25 -6.32
C THR A 365 28.38 -8.83 -6.37
N ALA A 366 27.49 -9.72 -6.81
CA ALA A 366 26.05 -9.46 -6.86
C ALA A 366 25.43 -9.28 -5.47
N ALA A 367 25.83 -10.10 -4.49
CA ALA A 367 25.37 -9.99 -3.11
C ALA A 367 25.84 -8.68 -2.46
N LEU A 368 27.12 -8.32 -2.58
CA LEU A 368 27.64 -7.06 -2.04
C LEU A 368 27.01 -5.83 -2.70
N PHE A 369 26.80 -5.88 -4.03
CA PHE A 369 26.14 -4.81 -4.75
C PHE A 369 24.68 -4.62 -4.29
N THR A 370 23.94 -5.71 -4.11
CA THR A 370 22.55 -5.64 -3.63
C THR A 370 22.46 -5.20 -2.16
N VAL A 371 23.42 -5.57 -1.30
CA VAL A 371 23.54 -5.01 0.06
C VAL A 371 23.73 -3.49 0.00
N ALA A 372 24.65 -3.01 -0.84
CA ALA A 372 24.92 -1.57 -0.95
C ALA A 372 23.70 -0.77 -1.42
N LEU A 373 22.89 -1.34 -2.32
CA LEU A 373 21.63 -0.73 -2.76
C LEU A 373 20.56 -0.77 -1.67
N ASN A 374 20.33 -1.93 -1.04
CA ASN A 374 19.23 -2.12 -0.09
C ASN A 374 19.50 -1.46 1.26
N LEU A 375 20.74 -1.44 1.74
CA LEU A 375 21.10 -0.84 3.02
C LEU A 375 21.10 0.70 2.97
N ASN A 376 20.98 1.30 1.79
CA ASN A 376 20.94 2.75 1.62
C ASN A 376 19.68 3.37 2.28
N PRO A 377 19.83 4.17 3.37
CA PRO A 377 18.69 4.72 4.10
C PRO A 377 18.00 5.88 3.37
N LEU A 378 18.59 6.42 2.29
CA LEU A 378 18.11 7.60 1.58
C LEU A 378 17.16 7.25 0.42
N ALA A 379 17.31 6.04 -0.11
CA ALA A 379 16.42 5.43 -1.08
C ALA A 379 15.33 4.61 -0.36
N LYS A 380 14.12 4.50 -0.93
CA LYS A 380 12.99 3.76 -0.31
C LYS A 380 13.14 2.23 -0.42
N PHE A 381 14.32 1.73 -0.10
CA PHE A 381 14.62 0.31 0.07
C PHE A 381 14.62 -0.04 1.56
N ASP A 382 15.05 -1.26 1.91
CA ASP A 382 15.03 -1.76 3.28
C ASP A 382 15.77 -0.88 4.27
N GLY A 383 16.90 -0.28 3.88
CA GLY A 383 17.67 0.63 4.73
C GLY A 383 16.84 1.83 5.20
N TYR A 384 15.95 2.34 4.35
CA TYR A 384 15.01 3.40 4.74
C TYR A 384 13.97 2.89 5.73
N TYR A 385 13.38 1.73 5.48
CA TYR A 385 12.40 1.15 6.40
C TYR A 385 13.03 0.72 7.72
N LEU A 386 14.28 0.28 7.71
CA LEU A 386 15.09 -0.02 8.89
C LEU A 386 15.34 1.27 9.67
N ALA A 387 15.74 2.35 9.02
CA ALA A 387 15.88 3.66 9.65
C ALA A 387 14.54 4.15 10.25
N VAL A 388 13.42 3.96 9.56
CA VAL A 388 12.07 4.25 10.09
C VAL A 388 11.77 3.41 11.33
N ALA A 389 12.05 2.10 11.30
CA ALA A 389 11.79 1.21 12.43
C ALA A 389 12.69 1.50 13.64
N VAL A 390 13.97 1.81 13.40
CA VAL A 390 14.98 2.17 14.41
C VAL A 390 14.75 3.55 14.99
N THR A 391 14.24 4.52 14.23
CA THR A 391 13.92 5.86 14.75
C THR A 391 12.51 5.93 15.34
N GLY A 392 11.59 5.06 14.91
CA GLY A 392 10.17 5.12 15.27
C GLY A 392 9.39 6.21 14.51
N ILE A 393 10.04 6.93 13.59
CA ILE A 393 9.44 8.05 12.87
C ILE A 393 8.81 7.54 11.56
N ASN A 394 7.50 7.29 11.60
CA ASN A 394 6.75 6.95 10.39
C ASN A 394 6.85 8.07 9.34
N ASN A 395 6.97 7.69 8.06
CA ASN A 395 7.11 8.62 6.94
C ASN A 395 8.29 9.60 7.06
N LEU A 396 9.45 9.11 7.55
CA LEU A 396 10.66 9.88 7.81
C LEU A 396 11.00 10.89 6.70
N ARG A 397 11.03 10.46 5.43
CA ARG A 397 11.37 11.35 4.31
C ARG A 397 10.37 12.50 4.14
N ARG A 398 9.07 12.21 4.19
CA ARG A 398 8.01 13.23 4.02
C ARG A 398 8.06 14.23 5.18
N ARG A 399 8.23 13.75 6.42
CA ARG A 399 8.34 14.60 7.61
C ARG A 399 9.61 15.43 7.60
N ALA A 400 10.73 14.89 7.12
CA ALA A 400 12.00 15.62 7.04
C ALA A 400 11.92 16.79 6.04
N PHE A 401 11.36 16.57 4.85
CA PHE A 401 11.12 17.67 3.90
C PHE A 401 10.05 18.66 4.40
N GLY A 402 8.99 18.16 5.05
CA GLY A 402 7.97 19.00 5.68
C GLY A 402 8.54 19.87 6.80
N PHE A 403 9.50 19.36 7.58
CA PHE A 403 10.22 20.11 8.61
C PHE A 403 10.94 21.33 8.03
N TYR A 404 11.72 21.15 6.97
CA TYR A 404 12.38 22.26 6.28
C TYR A 404 11.41 23.21 5.58
N SER A 405 10.34 22.68 4.97
CA SER A 405 9.30 23.51 4.35
C SER A 405 8.61 24.40 5.39
N ASN A 406 8.32 23.88 6.58
CA ASN A 406 7.73 24.66 7.67
C ASN A 406 8.72 25.68 8.23
N LEU A 407 10.01 25.34 8.34
CA LEU A 407 11.05 26.25 8.79
C LEU A 407 11.20 27.44 7.82
N LEU A 408 11.24 27.19 6.51
CA LEU A 408 11.29 28.23 5.47
C LEU A 408 10.02 29.09 5.44
N GLN A 409 8.87 28.53 5.82
CA GLN A 409 7.58 29.24 5.90
C GLN A 409 7.34 29.89 7.28
N GLY A 410 8.27 29.81 8.23
CA GLY A 410 8.12 30.37 9.57
C GLY A 410 7.01 29.75 10.42
N LYS A 411 6.57 28.52 10.10
CA LYS A 411 5.48 27.83 10.82
C LYS A 411 5.99 27.13 12.08
N PRO A 412 5.17 27.03 13.16
CA PRO A 412 5.58 26.37 14.39
C PRO A 412 5.86 24.88 14.17
N LEU A 413 7.00 24.42 14.69
CA LEU A 413 7.45 23.03 14.60
C LEU A 413 6.71 22.17 15.62
N LYS A 414 5.75 21.36 15.17
CA LYS A 414 4.95 20.44 16.01
C LYS A 414 5.70 19.17 16.46
N GLU A 415 6.98 19.06 16.16
CA GLU A 415 7.77 17.83 16.35
C GLU A 415 8.52 17.83 17.69
N THR A 416 8.69 16.65 18.30
CA THR A 416 9.47 16.46 19.54
C THR A 416 10.95 16.79 19.34
N ASN A 417 11.64 17.35 20.35
CA ASN A 417 13.04 17.77 20.25
C ASN A 417 14.00 16.66 19.76
N GLN A 418 13.82 15.41 20.19
CA GLN A 418 14.64 14.28 19.72
C GLN A 418 14.43 13.99 18.22
N ASN A 419 13.19 14.09 17.74
CA ASN A 419 12.87 13.85 16.33
C ASN A 419 13.38 14.99 15.44
N LYS A 420 13.45 16.23 15.94
CA LYS A 420 13.95 17.39 15.17
C LYS A 420 15.36 17.16 14.65
N LEU A 421 16.27 16.65 15.48
CA LEU A 421 17.67 16.43 15.08
C LEU A 421 17.78 15.38 13.98
N ILE A 422 17.05 14.27 14.12
CA ILE A 422 17.02 13.19 13.12
C ILE A 422 16.46 13.72 11.79
N LEU A 423 15.35 14.46 11.84
CA LEU A 423 14.71 15.04 10.64
C LEU A 423 15.60 16.08 9.96
N ALA A 424 16.27 16.93 10.76
CA ALA A 424 17.18 17.97 10.28
C ALA A 424 18.41 17.37 9.59
N ILE A 425 18.97 16.28 10.10
CA ILE A 425 20.10 15.59 9.46
C ILE A 425 19.61 14.82 8.23
N TYR A 426 18.49 14.10 8.30
CA TYR A 426 18.07 13.23 7.21
C TYR A 426 17.76 13.98 5.90
N ALA A 427 17.11 15.15 5.96
CA ALA A 427 16.69 15.88 4.76
C ALA A 427 17.86 16.32 3.84
N PRO A 428 18.92 16.99 4.31
CA PRO A 428 20.04 17.40 3.47
C PRO A 428 20.79 16.21 2.87
N PHE A 429 21.01 15.13 3.63
CA PHE A 429 21.61 13.90 3.08
C PHE A 429 20.72 13.28 2.00
N SER A 430 19.40 13.19 2.25
CA SER A 430 18.46 12.68 1.26
C SER A 430 18.44 13.54 0.00
N LEU A 431 18.53 14.87 0.14
CA LEU A 431 18.59 15.79 -0.99
C LEU A 431 19.90 15.63 -1.76
N ALA A 432 21.05 15.61 -1.09
CA ALA A 432 22.35 15.36 -1.71
C ALA A 432 22.37 14.04 -2.49
N TYR A 433 21.81 12.97 -1.93
CA TYR A 433 21.69 11.68 -2.61
C TYR A 433 20.78 11.74 -3.85
N ILE A 434 19.64 12.42 -3.76
CA ILE A 434 18.75 12.64 -4.92
C ILE A 434 19.51 13.39 -6.02
N TRP A 435 20.21 14.48 -5.68
CA TRP A 435 21.01 15.25 -6.63
C TRP A 435 22.13 14.41 -7.24
N MET A 436 22.82 13.60 -6.45
CA MET A 436 23.86 12.70 -6.93
C MET A 436 23.29 11.68 -7.92
N VAL A 437 22.20 10.99 -7.58
CA VAL A 437 21.60 9.95 -8.44
C VAL A 437 20.98 10.55 -9.70
N PHE A 438 20.12 11.55 -9.56
CA PHE A 438 19.46 12.17 -10.71
C PHE A 438 20.44 12.98 -11.56
N GLY A 439 21.44 13.63 -10.94
CA GLY A 439 22.51 14.32 -11.66
C GLY A 439 23.37 13.34 -12.45
N PHE A 440 23.75 12.20 -11.86
CA PHE A 440 24.47 11.14 -12.57
C PHE A 440 23.64 10.53 -13.71
N LEU A 441 22.36 10.23 -13.46
CA LEU A 441 21.45 9.71 -14.48
C LEU A 441 21.25 10.71 -15.61
N PHE A 442 21.03 11.99 -15.29
CA PHE A 442 20.90 13.05 -16.28
C PHE A 442 22.18 13.16 -17.11
N TRP A 443 23.35 13.23 -16.47
CA TRP A 443 24.63 13.26 -17.16
C TRP A 443 24.82 12.05 -18.08
N ARG A 444 24.47 10.84 -17.61
CA ARG A 444 24.61 9.61 -18.42
C ARG A 444 23.62 9.54 -19.57
N ILE A 445 22.40 10.00 -19.37
CA ILE A 445 21.39 10.10 -20.44
C ILE A 445 21.85 11.14 -21.46
N SER A 446 22.29 12.32 -21.03
CA SER A 446 22.83 13.36 -21.90
C SER A 446 24.01 12.84 -22.72
N ASP A 447 24.99 12.21 -22.08
CA ASP A 447 26.14 11.58 -22.74
C ASP A 447 25.69 10.54 -23.78
N TRP A 448 24.80 9.61 -23.39
CA TRP A 448 24.27 8.62 -24.33
C TRP A 448 23.50 9.25 -25.49
N THR A 449 22.69 10.30 -25.24
CA THR A 449 21.93 11.01 -26.28
C THR A 449 22.85 11.75 -27.25
N LEU A 450 23.95 12.34 -26.76
CA LEU A 450 24.95 13.03 -27.58
C LEU A 450 25.77 12.06 -28.43
N VAL A 451 26.04 10.85 -27.93
CA VAL A 451 26.71 9.79 -28.69
C VAL A 451 25.76 9.13 -29.71
N ASN A 452 24.46 9.03 -29.40
CA ASN A 452 23.47 8.30 -30.19
C ASN A 452 22.40 9.21 -30.82
N ILE A 453 22.77 10.43 -31.20
CA ILE A 453 21.87 11.46 -31.78
C ILE A 453 20.88 10.88 -32.81
N PRO A 454 21.30 10.14 -33.87
CA PRO A 454 20.36 9.65 -34.88
C PRO A 454 19.31 8.69 -34.31
N TYR A 455 19.68 7.81 -33.38
CA TYR A 455 18.73 6.89 -32.73
C TYR A 455 17.75 7.65 -31.84
N THR A 456 18.24 8.65 -31.10
CA THR A 456 17.36 9.47 -30.25
C THR A 456 16.37 10.29 -31.07
N ALA A 457 16.80 10.86 -32.21
CA ALA A 457 15.94 11.58 -33.12
C ALA A 457 14.84 10.67 -33.69
N LEU A 458 15.18 9.44 -34.08
CA LEU A 458 14.23 8.43 -34.55
C LEU A 458 13.20 8.05 -33.48
N VAL A 459 13.64 7.82 -32.24
CA VAL A 459 12.74 7.49 -31.12
C VAL A 459 11.79 8.65 -30.82
N ILE A 460 12.30 9.89 -30.78
CA ILE A 460 11.46 11.08 -30.56
C ILE A 460 10.45 11.26 -31.70
N LEU A 461 10.87 11.06 -32.95
CA LEU A 461 9.98 11.08 -34.12
C LEU A 461 8.90 9.99 -34.03
N ALA A 462 9.26 8.78 -33.61
CA ALA A 462 8.30 7.68 -33.43
C ALA A 462 7.27 8.00 -32.31
N ILE A 463 7.72 8.55 -31.17
CA ILE A 463 6.83 8.98 -30.09
C ILE A 463 5.91 10.11 -30.57
N TRP A 464 6.44 11.08 -31.33
CA TRP A 464 5.67 12.18 -31.90
C TRP A 464 4.61 11.67 -32.89
N LEU A 465 4.97 10.74 -33.78
CA LEU A 465 4.05 10.09 -34.70
C LEU A 465 2.93 9.35 -33.95
N ILE A 466 3.27 8.56 -32.92
CA ILE A 466 2.27 7.86 -32.10
C ILE A 466 1.33 8.86 -31.43
N TYR A 467 1.86 9.95 -30.87
CA TYR A 467 1.05 10.99 -30.24
C TYR A 467 0.13 11.70 -31.23
N TYR A 468 0.61 11.99 -32.44
CA TYR A 468 -0.16 12.67 -33.48
C TYR A 468 -1.26 11.78 -34.07
N PHE A 469 -0.97 10.49 -34.28
CA PHE A 469 -1.89 9.54 -34.92
C PHE A 469 -2.82 8.78 -33.97
N PHE A 470 -2.59 8.80 -32.65
CA PHE A 470 -3.54 8.32 -31.64
C PHE A 470 -4.28 9.49 -30.96
N PRO A 471 -5.33 10.06 -31.57
CA PRO A 471 -6.17 11.02 -30.89
C PRO A 471 -6.90 10.32 -29.74
N ARG A 472 -6.81 10.90 -28.53
CA ARG A 472 -7.58 10.49 -27.34
C ARG A 472 -9.06 10.42 -27.70
N ARG A 473 -9.61 9.21 -27.83
CA ARG A 473 -11.06 8.97 -27.82
C ARG A 473 -11.56 8.86 -26.38
#